data_AF-A0A6M0STT5-F1
#
_entry.id   AF-A0A6M0STT5-F1
#
_cell.length_a   1.000
_cell.length_b   1.000
_cell.length_c   1.000
_cell.angle_alpha   90.00
_cell.angle_beta   90.00
_cell.angle_gamma   90.00
#
_symmetry.space_group_name_H-M   'P 1'
#
loop_
_entity.id
_entity.type
_entity.pdbx_description
1 polymer ?
#
loop_
_entity_poly.entity_id
_entity_poly.type
_entity_poly.pdbx_seq_one_letter_code
_entity_poly.pdbx_strand_id
1 'polypeptide(L)'
;MYEHKTIINKDGFIIENCVLFIDNIPQYFEITEGMQILDLYNCNLIKPKWTGIEWIEGATEEETKEWEESNKPKPKEQTEVEQLQRQLLETQNLVLELQEQILLNKQIK
;
A
#
# COMPACT_ATOMS: atom_id res chain seq x y z
N MET A 1 21.82 3.81 26.62
CA MET A 1 20.55 4.31 26.02
C MET A 1 20.38 3.62 24.67
N TYR A 2 19.18 3.12 24.36
CA TYR A 2 18.89 2.44 23.10
C TYR A 2 18.13 3.39 22.17
N GLU A 3 18.64 3.57 20.96
CA GLU A 3 18.02 4.43 19.95
C GLU A 3 18.01 3.71 18.60
N HIS A 4 17.04 4.03 17.75
CA HIS A 4 17.03 3.60 16.35
C HIS A 4 17.23 4.81 15.47
N LYS A 5 18.15 4.70 14.51
CA LYS A 5 18.52 5.78 13.61
C LYS A 5 18.55 5.30 12.16
N THR A 6 18.38 6.24 11.26
CA THR A 6 18.49 6.05 9.81
C THR A 6 19.88 6.48 9.35
N ILE A 7 20.49 5.67 8.48
CA ILE A 7 21.80 5.94 7.89
C ILE A 7 21.61 6.34 6.43
N ILE A 8 22.17 7.49 6.05
CA ILE A 8 22.17 7.99 4.68
C ILE A 8 23.58 8.03 4.09
N ASN A 9 23.66 7.97 2.77
CA ASN A 9 24.88 8.25 2.01
C ASN A 9 25.11 9.76 1.86
N LYS A 10 26.27 10.11 1.29
CA LYS A 10 26.67 11.50 1.00
C LYS A 10 25.71 12.27 0.09
N ASP A 11 24.91 11.57 -0.70
CA ASP A 11 23.96 12.14 -1.66
C ASP A 11 22.57 12.34 -1.04
N GLY A 12 22.41 12.03 0.26
CA GLY A 12 21.17 12.19 1.03
C GLY A 12 20.22 11.00 0.95
N PHE A 13 20.60 9.90 0.31
CA PHE A 13 19.73 8.73 0.16
C PHE A 13 19.97 7.71 1.26
N ILE A 14 18.90 7.04 1.67
CA ILE A 14 18.95 6.04 2.74
C ILE A 14 19.72 4.81 2.30
N ILE A 15 20.67 4.40 3.14
CA ILE A 15 21.40 3.14 3.06
C ILE A 15 20.71 2.11 3.96
N GLU A 16 20.39 2.51 5.20
CA GLU A 16 19.72 1.66 6.18
C GLU A 16 18.69 2.47 6.98
N ASN A 17 17.48 1.94 7.09
CA ASN A 17 16.35 2.64 7.69
C ASN A 17 16.39 2.58 9.22
N CYS A 18 16.85 1.46 9.78
CA CYS A 18 16.72 1.17 11.20
C CYS A 18 17.97 0.47 11.74
N VAL A 19 18.94 1.27 12.19
CA VAL A 19 20.13 0.79 12.90
C VAL A 19 19.95 1.01 14.39
N LEU A 20 20.18 -0.04 15.18
CA LEU A 20 20.20 0.03 16.64
C LEU A 20 21.49 0.68 17.12
N PHE A 21 21.37 1.69 17.98
CA PHE A 21 22.46 2.33 18.68
C PHE A 21 22.39 2.01 20.17
N ILE A 22 23.51 1.55 20.73
CA ILE A 22 23.70 1.35 22.17
C ILE A 22 24.80 2.31 22.61
N ASP A 23 24.46 3.26 23.47
CA ASP A 23 25.40 4.27 23.98
C ASP A 23 26.13 5.02 22.84
N ASN A 24 25.37 5.42 21.82
CA ASN A 24 25.83 6.07 20.58
C ASN A 24 26.75 5.22 19.68
N ILE A 25 26.81 3.90 19.90
CA ILE A 25 27.57 2.97 19.06
C ILE A 25 26.59 2.15 18.20
N PRO A 26 26.71 2.17 16.86
CA PRO A 26 25.88 1.37 15.98
C PRO A 26 26.14 -0.13 16.21
N GLN A 27 25.09 -0.92 16.27
CA GLN A 27 25.15 -2.37 16.42
C GLN A 27 24.97 -3.03 15.05
N TYR A 28 25.81 -4.01 14.75
CA TYR A 28 25.76 -4.77 13.50
C TYR A 28 25.84 -3.93 12.21
N PHE A 29 26.34 -2.70 12.32
CA PHE A 29 26.52 -1.78 11.19
C PHE A 29 27.83 -1.01 11.36
N GLU A 30 28.59 -0.89 10.27
CA GLU A 30 29.84 -0.12 10.24
C GLU A 30 29.61 1.20 9.52
N ILE A 31 29.90 2.32 10.20
CA ILE A 31 29.75 3.66 9.63
C ILE A 31 31.05 4.03 8.91
N THR A 32 30.96 4.25 7.59
CA THR A 32 32.10 4.66 6.77
C THR A 32 32.11 6.17 6.54
N GLU A 33 33.23 6.68 6.03
CA GLU A 33 33.34 8.09 5.63
C GLU A 33 32.27 8.46 4.59
N GLY A 34 31.63 9.62 4.79
CA GLY A 34 30.56 10.12 3.93
C GLY A 34 29.15 9.62 4.27
N MET A 35 28.99 8.74 5.27
CA MET A 35 27.68 8.40 5.82
C MET A 35 27.24 9.41 6.88
N GLN A 36 25.93 9.62 7.00
CA GLN A 36 25.36 10.43 8.07
C GLN A 36 24.30 9.64 8.84
N ILE A 37 24.22 9.92 10.14
CA ILE A 37 23.28 9.29 11.06
C ILE A 37 22.20 10.31 11.39
N LEU A 38 20.95 9.98 11.12
CA LEU A 38 19.79 10.84 11.32
C LEU A 38 18.70 10.12 12.12
N ASP A 39 17.79 10.89 12.70
CA ASP A 39 16.57 10.32 13.25
C ASP A 39 15.64 9.83 12.14
N LEU A 40 14.74 8.91 12.51
CA LEU A 40 13.77 8.32 11.61
C LEU A 40 12.88 9.39 10.95
N TYR A 41 12.63 9.23 9.65
CA TYR A 41 11.77 10.09 8.86
C TYR A 41 10.32 9.58 8.86
N ASN A 42 9.39 10.41 8.39
CA ASN A 42 8.00 10.02 8.23
C ASN A 42 7.82 9.08 7.04
N CYS A 43 7.28 7.88 7.26
CA CYS A 43 7.15 6.79 6.28
C CYS A 43 6.16 7.06 5.11
N ASN A 44 5.78 8.32 4.86
CA ASN A 44 4.89 8.73 3.79
C ASN A 44 5.62 9.03 2.47
N LEU A 45 6.95 8.91 2.45
CA LEU A 45 7.80 9.14 1.28
C LEU A 45 8.13 7.82 0.61
N ILE A 46 7.96 7.75 -0.71
CA ILE A 46 8.24 6.59 -1.56
C ILE A 46 9.75 6.35 -1.61
N LYS A 47 10.53 7.40 -1.87
CA LYS A 47 11.98 7.37 -1.94
C LYS A 47 12.55 8.59 -1.19
N PRO A 48 12.61 8.51 0.15
CA PRO A 48 13.03 9.63 0.97
C PRO A 48 14.46 10.07 0.68
N LYS A 49 14.67 11.39 0.61
CA LYS A 49 15.97 12.01 0.43
C LYS A 49 16.17 13.14 1.43
N TRP A 50 17.30 13.15 2.10
CA TRP A 50 17.70 14.21 3.01
C TRP A 50 18.37 15.37 2.25
N THR A 51 17.92 16.59 2.51
CA THR A 51 18.48 17.81 1.88
C THR A 51 19.59 18.48 2.70
N GLY A 52 19.85 17.99 3.91
CA GLY A 52 20.65 18.68 4.92
C GLY A 52 19.80 19.40 5.97
N ILE A 53 18.52 19.66 5.67
CA ILE A 53 17.58 20.37 6.53
C ILE A 53 16.33 19.54 6.80
N GLU A 54 15.82 18.86 5.78
CA GLU A 54 14.57 18.11 5.86
C GLU A 54 14.55 16.90 4.91
N TRP A 55 13.58 16.02 5.13
CA TRP A 55 13.28 14.88 4.26
C TRP A 55 12.30 15.29 3.17
N ILE A 56 12.65 15.02 1.92
CA ILE A 56 11.81 15.26 0.74
C ILE A 56 11.60 13.97 -0.04
N GLU A 57 10.62 13.99 -0.95
CA GLU A 57 10.45 12.93 -1.95
C GLU A 57 11.56 13.03 -3.00
N GLY A 58 12.30 11.93 -3.17
CA GLY A 58 13.37 11.79 -4.14
C GLY A 58 12.99 10.92 -5.34
N ALA A 59 11.78 10.34 -5.35
CA ALA A 59 11.24 9.58 -6.48
C ALA A 59 10.97 10.50 -7.68
N THR A 60 11.26 10.02 -8.89
CA THR A 60 10.79 10.70 -10.11
C THR A 60 9.28 10.50 -10.31
N GLU A 61 8.69 11.22 -11.26
CA GLU A 61 7.28 11.02 -11.64
C GLU A 61 7.03 9.58 -12.14
N GLU A 62 7.97 9.02 -12.90
CA GLU A 62 7.91 7.65 -13.38
C GLU A 62 7.99 6.63 -12.23
N GLU A 63 8.96 6.80 -11.32
CA GLU A 63 9.09 5.92 -10.14
C GLU A 63 7.84 5.99 -9.24
N THR A 64 7.26 7.19 -9.09
CA THR A 64 6.03 7.40 -8.33
C THR A 64 4.87 6.65 -8.97
N LYS A 65 4.71 6.75 -10.30
CA LYS A 65 3.65 6.07 -11.03
C LYS A 65 3.79 4.54 -10.96
N GLU A 66 5.01 4.01 -11.10
CA GLU A 66 5.28 2.57 -10.95
C GLU A 66 4.95 2.07 -9.54
N TRP A 67 5.28 2.87 -8.51
CA TRP A 67 4.93 2.57 -7.13
C TRP A 67 3.42 2.57 -6.91
N GLU A 68 2.70 3.57 -7.43
CA GLU A 68 1.24 3.67 -7.34
C GLU A 68 0.53 2.49 -8.02
N GLU A 69 1.00 2.07 -9.20
CA GLU A 69 0.46 0.92 -9.92
C GLU A 69 0.70 -0.39 -9.15
N SER A 70 1.87 -0.54 -8.53
CA SER A 70 2.26 -1.73 -7.76
C SER A 70 1.56 -1.83 -6.40
N ASN A 71 1.30 -0.69 -5.76
CA ASN A 71 0.66 -0.60 -4.44
C ASN A 71 -0.85 -0.35 -4.52
N LYS A 72 -1.40 -0.28 -5.73
CA LYS A 72 -2.84 -0.12 -5.92
C LYS A 72 -3.57 -1.24 -5.18
N PRO A 73 -4.58 -0.92 -4.35
CA PRO A 73 -5.37 -1.94 -3.70
C PRO A 73 -5.90 -2.88 -4.77
N LYS A 74 -5.58 -4.17 -4.64
CA LYS A 74 -6.19 -5.17 -5.52
C LYS A 74 -7.70 -5.01 -5.40
N PRO A 75 -8.46 -5.11 -6.51
CA PRO A 75 -9.91 -5.20 -6.43
C PRO A 75 -10.25 -6.23 -5.37
N LYS A 76 -11.12 -5.88 -4.41
CA LYS A 76 -11.60 -6.86 -3.44
C LYS A 76 -12.16 -8.02 -4.25
N GLU A 77 -11.54 -9.20 -4.14
CA GLU A 77 -12.17 -10.41 -4.61
C GLU A 77 -13.52 -10.50 -3.89
N GLN A 78 -14.59 -10.60 -4.66
CA GLN A 78 -15.92 -10.77 -4.09
C GLN A 78 -15.88 -12.01 -3.22
N THR A 79 -16.23 -11.86 -1.96
CA THR A 79 -16.34 -12.98 -1.03
C THR A 79 -17.36 -13.99 -1.55
N GLU A 80 -17.22 -15.26 -1.19
CA GLU A 80 -18.21 -16.30 -1.55
C GLU A 80 -19.64 -15.88 -1.18
N VAL A 81 -19.80 -15.16 -0.05
CA VAL A 81 -21.09 -14.63 0.40
C VAL A 81 -21.65 -13.58 -0.55
N GLU A 82 -20.83 -12.63 -1.01
CA GLU A 82 -21.25 -11.61 -1.99
C GLU A 82 -21.62 -12.25 -3.34
N GLN A 83 -20.90 -13.30 -3.76
CA GLN A 83 -21.20 -14.05 -4.97
C GLN A 83 -22.54 -14.81 -4.84
N LEU A 84 -22.76 -15.49 -3.71
CA LEU A 84 -24.00 -16.21 -3.44
C LEU A 84 -25.21 -15.27 -3.32
N GLN A 85 -25.04 -14.10 -2.71
CA GLN A 85 -26.08 -13.08 -2.64
C GLN A 85 -26.47 -12.56 -4.02
N ARG A 86 -25.49 -12.35 -4.91
CA ARG A 86 -25.75 -11.97 -6.30
C ARG A 86 -26.53 -13.07 -7.04
N GLN A 87 -26.10 -14.32 -6.94
CA GLN A 87 -26.78 -15.46 -7.57
C GLN A 87 -28.21 -15.64 -7.05
N LEU A 88 -28.43 -15.44 -5.75
CA LEU A 88 -29.77 -15.51 -5.15
C LEU A 88 -30.69 -14.42 -5.73
N LEU A 89 -30.18 -13.19 -5.87
CA LEU A 89 -30.94 -12.07 -6.45
C LEU A 89 -31.27 -12.31 -7.93
N GLU A 90 -30.29 -12.77 -8.72
CA GLU A 90 -30.49 -13.14 -10.12
C GLU A 90 -31.56 -14.23 -10.27
N THR A 91 -31.54 -15.24 -9.39
CA THR A 91 -32.54 -16.32 -9.37
C THR A 91 -33.93 -15.81 -9.00
N GLN A 92 -34.03 -14.93 -7.99
CA GLN A 92 -35.30 -14.34 -7.57
C GLN A 92 -35.94 -13.51 -8.69
N ASN A 93 -35.15 -12.73 -9.42
CA ASN A 93 -35.64 -11.95 -10.57
C ASN A 93 -36.16 -12.86 -11.68
N LEU A 94 -35.44 -13.93 -12.03
CA LEU A 94 -35.90 -14.89 -13.04
C LEU A 94 -37.22 -15.56 -12.64
N VAL A 95 -37.38 -15.91 -11.35
CA VAL A 95 -38.63 -16.50 -10.84
C VAL A 95 -39.78 -15.50 -10.96
N LEU A 96 -39.56 -14.22 -10.66
CA LEU A 96 -40.58 -13.17 -10.83
C LEU A 96 -40.99 -13.03 -12.30
N GLU A 97 -40.03 -12.96 -13.22
CA GLU A 97 -40.31 -12.88 -14.67
C GLU A 97 -41.15 -14.08 -15.15
N LEU A 98 -40.83 -15.29 -14.70
CA LEU A 98 -41.60 -16.49 -15.02
C LEU A 98 -43.02 -16.44 -14.44
N GLN A 99 -43.19 -15.96 -13.22
CA GLN A 99 -44.50 -15.80 -12.59
C GLN A 99 -45.37 -14.79 -13.35
N GLU A 100 -44.80 -13.66 -13.75
CA GLU A 100 -45.48 -12.65 -14.57
C GLU A 100 -45.94 -13.23 -15.91
N GLN A 101 -45.08 -13.98 -16.61
CA GLN A 101 -45.45 -14.63 -17.87
C GLN A 101 -46.59 -15.66 -17.67
N ILE A 102 -46.56 -16.44 -16.59
CA ILE A 102 -47.63 -17.41 -16.29
C ILE A 102 -48.96 -16.70 -16.03
N LEU A 103 -48.93 -15.60 -15.28
CA LEU A 103 -50.12 -14.78 -15.00
C LEU A 103 -50.70 -14.19 -16.29
N LEU A 104 -49.85 -13.60 -17.14
CA LEU A 104 -50.27 -13.04 -18.42
C LEU A 104 -50.90 -14.11 -19.33
N ASN A 105 -50.28 -15.29 -19.43
CA ASN A 105 -50.80 -16.40 -20.24
C ASN A 105 -52.13 -16.95 -19.71
N LYS A 106 -52.40 -16.83 -18.40
CA LYS A 106 -53.69 -17.23 -17.81
C LYS A 106 -54.81 -16.22 -18.08
N GLN A 107 -54.49 -14.95 -18.29
CA GLN A 107 -55.49 -13.90 -18.58
C GLN A 107 -55.94 -13.89 -20.06
N ILE A 108 -55.24 -14.62 -20.94
CA ILE A 108 -55.53 -14.71 -22.38
C ILE A 108 -56.43 -15.92 -22.72
N LYS A 109 -56.87 -16.70 -21.72
CA LYS A 109 -57.83 -17.83 -21.87
C LYS A 109 -59.20 -17.47 -21.32
#